data_AF-A0A1M3EPJ3-F1
#
_entry.id   AF-A0A1M3EPJ3-F1
#
_cell.length_a   1.000
_cell.length_b   1.000
_cell.length_c   1.000
_cell.angle_alpha   90.00
_cell.angle_beta   90.00
_cell.angle_gamma   90.00
#
_symmetry.space_group_name_H-M   'P 1'
#
loop_
_entity.id
_entity.type
_entity.pdbx_description
1 polymer ?
#
loop_
_entity_poly.entity_id
_entity_poly.type
_entity_poly.pdbx_seq_one_letter_code
_entity_poly.pdbx_strand_id
1 'polypeptide(L)' 'MSTTTYQVQGMTCGHCVGSVSREVGRLEGVTRVEIELVPDGVSTVTVTSAAPLETTQVALAVAEVGYELTGALS' A
#
# COMPACT_ATOMS: atom_id res chain seq x y z
N MET A 1 -17.89 1.63 0.27
CA MET A 1 -16.61 1.76 -0.44
C MET A 1 -15.89 2.96 0.08
N SER A 2 -14.61 2.79 0.44
CA SER A 2 -13.71 3.82 0.91
C SER A 2 -12.43 3.79 0.10
N THR A 3 -11.79 4.95 -0.01
CA THR A 3 -10.45 5.07 -0.58
C THR A 3 -9.55 5.71 0.46
N THR A 4 -8.39 5.12 0.70
CA THR A 4 -7.38 5.65 1.62
C THR A 4 -6.02 5.61 0.95
N THR A 5 -5.24 6.65 1.16
CA THR A 5 -3.91 6.78 0.57
C THR A 5 -2.85 6.59 1.64
N TYR A 6 -1.81 5.83 1.33
CA TYR A 6 -0.71 5.53 2.22
C TYR A 6 0.61 5.96 1.59
N GLN A 7 1.58 6.29 2.44
CA GLN A 7 2.94 6.57 2.05
C GLN A 7 3.81 5.36 2.35
N VAL A 8 4.53 4.86 1.35
CA VAL A 8 5.40 3.69 1.46
C VAL A 8 6.81 4.05 0.99
N GLN A 9 7.81 3.81 1.83
CA GLN A 9 9.20 4.15 1.55
C GLN A 9 10.00 2.94 1.05
N GLY A 10 10.95 3.20 0.14
CA GLY A 10 12.01 2.26 -0.21
C GLY A 10 11.73 1.35 -1.40
N MET A 11 10.59 1.50 -2.08
CA MET A 11 10.35 0.82 -3.35
C MET A 11 11.23 1.41 -4.46
N THR A 12 11.86 0.55 -5.26
CA THR A 12 12.85 0.99 -6.28
C THR A 12 12.53 0.53 -7.70
N CYS A 13 11.66 -0.46 -7.89
CA CYS A 13 11.36 -0.98 -9.23
C CYS A 13 9.92 -1.54 -9.35
N GLY A 14 9.51 -1.87 -10.59
CA GLY A 14 8.18 -2.42 -10.87
C GLY A 14 7.90 -3.78 -10.20
N HIS A 15 8.93 -4.57 -9.89
CA HIS A 15 8.74 -5.80 -9.10
C HIS A 15 8.36 -5.49 -7.65
N CYS A 16 8.94 -4.44 -7.04
CA CYS A 16 8.60 -3.97 -5.69
C CYS A 16 7.13 -3.56 -5.63
N VAL A 17 6.69 -2.77 -6.62
CA VAL A 17 5.30 -2.36 -6.80
C VAL A 17 4.39 -3.58 -6.86
N GLY A 18 4.74 -4.56 -7.69
CA GLY A 18 3.95 -5.79 -7.82
C GLY A 18 3.83 -6.56 -6.50
N SER A 19 4.89 -6.62 -5.69
CA SER A 19 4.84 -7.27 -4.37
C SER A 19 3.92 -6.54 -3.40
N VAL A 20 4.03 -5.23 -3.28
CA VAL A 20 3.16 -4.42 -2.41
C VAL A 20 1.70 -4.50 -2.85
N SER A 21 1.42 -4.34 -4.16
CA SER A 21 0.06 -4.46 -4.69
C SER A 21 -0.57 -5.82 -4.42
N ARG A 22 0.21 -6.92 -4.48
CA ARG A 22 -0.29 -8.26 -4.17
C ARG A 22 -0.65 -8.41 -2.69
N GLU A 23 0.25 -8.06 -1.77
CA GLU A 23 -0.02 -8.26 -0.34
C GLU A 23 -1.13 -7.37 0.18
N VAL A 24 -1.15 -6.08 -0.21
CA VAL A 24 -2.26 -5.18 0.13
C VAL A 24 -3.57 -5.64 -0.52
N GLY A 25 -3.50 -6.14 -1.76
CA GLY A 25 -4.66 -6.68 -2.49
C GLY A 25 -5.29 -7.93 -1.87
N ARG A 26 -4.60 -8.62 -0.95
CA ARG A 26 -5.12 -9.79 -0.23
C ARG A 26 -5.91 -9.42 1.01
N LEU A 27 -5.84 -8.17 1.46
CA LEU A 27 -6.62 -7.70 2.60
C LEU A 27 -8.11 -7.78 2.27
N GLU A 28 -8.90 -8.18 3.27
CA GLU A 28 -10.33 -8.38 3.09
C GLU A 28 -11.03 -7.11 2.62
N GLY A 29 -11.84 -7.24 1.58
CA GLY A 29 -12.61 -6.14 1.03
C GLY A 29 -11.81 -5.18 0.13
N VAL A 30 -10.51 -5.35 -0.06
CA VAL A 30 -9.75 -4.58 -1.06
C VAL A 30 -10.21 -4.93 -2.47
N THR A 31 -10.50 -3.92 -3.27
CA THR A 31 -10.97 -4.07 -4.65
C THR A 31 -10.02 -3.44 -5.66
N ARG A 32 -9.18 -2.50 -5.24
CA ARG A 32 -8.20 -1.83 -6.10
C ARG A 32 -7.00 -1.35 -5.28
N VAL A 33 -5.81 -1.49 -5.85
CA VAL A 33 -4.56 -0.89 -5.35
C VAL A 33 -3.88 -0.18 -6.50
N GLU A 34 -3.57 1.09 -6.32
CA GLU A 34 -2.84 1.93 -7.26
C GLU A 34 -1.58 2.44 -6.58
N ILE A 35 -0.44 2.33 -7.25
CA ILE A 35 0.85 2.73 -6.69
C ILE A 35 1.54 3.71 -7.63
N GLU A 36 1.80 4.91 -7.12
CA GLU A 36 2.66 5.89 -7.74
C GLU A 36 4.07 5.71 -7.19
N LEU A 37 4.90 4.99 -7.94
CA LEU A 37 6.28 4.68 -7.55
C LEU A 37 7.15 5.94 -7.63
N VAL A 38 7.79 6.27 -6.51
CA VAL A 38 8.92 7.20 -6.44
C VAL A 38 10.15 6.38 -6.05
N PRO A 39 11.03 6.02 -7.02
CA PRO A 39 12.19 5.17 -6.75
C PRO A 39 13.06 5.74 -5.63
N ASP A 40 13.42 4.89 -4.64
CA ASP A 40 14.19 5.23 -3.44
C ASP A 40 13.56 6.32 -2.53
N GLY A 41 12.37 6.81 -2.88
CA GLY A 41 11.65 7.85 -2.18
C GLY A 41 10.41 7.33 -1.45
N VAL A 42 9.48 8.25 -1.24
CA VAL A 42 8.16 7.95 -0.66
C VAL A 42 7.17 7.81 -1.81
N SER A 43 6.72 6.59 -2.02
CA SER A 43 5.70 6.25 -3.01
C SER A 43 4.30 6.38 -2.40
N THR A 44 3.32 6.70 -3.25
CA THR A 44 1.92 6.81 -2.84
C THR A 44 1.20 5.51 -3.18
N VAL A 45 0.48 4.94 -2.22
CA VAL A 45 -0.33 3.72 -2.38
C VAL A 45 -1.78 4.06 -2.08
N THR A 46 -2.61 4.13 -3.11
CA THR A 46 -4.05 4.38 -2.99
C THR A 46 -4.79 3.05 -3.00
N VAL A 47 -5.57 2.79 -1.95
CA VAL A 47 -6.31 1.55 -1.76
C VAL A 47 -7.80 1.84 -1.75
N THR A 48 -8.55 1.17 -2.62
CA THR A 48 -10.01 1.15 -2.57
C THR A 48 -10.50 -0.15 -1.96
N SER A 49 -11.42 -0.06 -1.01
CA SER A 49 -11.97 -1.19 -0.28
C SER A 49 -13.47 -1.07 -0.04
N ALA A 50 -14.13 -2.17 0.29
CA ALA A 50 -15.55 -2.22 0.61
C ALA A 50 -15.88 -1.41 1.87
N ALA A 51 -15.00 -1.48 2.88
CA ALA A 51 -15.05 -0.78 4.16
C ALA A 51 -13.65 -0.22 4.52
N PRO A 52 -13.55 0.78 5.43
CA PRO A 52 -12.28 1.31 5.88
C PRO A 52 -11.36 0.20 6.39
N LEU A 53 -10.07 0.28 6.01
CA LEU A 53 -9.04 -0.65 6.47
C LEU A 53 -8.36 -0.09 7.72
N GLU A 54 -8.00 -0.97 8.65
CA GLU A 54 -7.11 -0.59 9.74
C GLU A 54 -5.70 -0.34 9.20
N THR A 55 -5.14 0.84 9.47
CA THR A 55 -3.79 1.22 9.01
C THR A 55 -2.73 0.18 9.40
N THR A 56 -2.89 -0.45 10.57
CA THR A 56 -1.98 -1.52 11.03
C THR A 56 -2.01 -2.75 10.11
N GLN A 57 -3.15 -3.12 9.55
CA GLN A 57 -3.24 -4.25 8.62
C GLN A 57 -2.49 -3.94 7.32
N VAL A 58 -2.63 -2.73 6.80
CA VAL A 58 -1.90 -2.26 5.61
C VAL A 58 -0.41 -2.20 5.90
N ALA A 59 -0.01 -1.67 7.05
CA ALA A 59 1.40 -1.59 7.45
C ALA A 59 2.04 -2.98 7.55
N LEU A 60 1.34 -3.98 8.11
CA LEU A 60 1.84 -5.35 8.19
C LEU A 60 2.00 -5.99 6.81
N ALA A 61 1.03 -5.83 5.92
CA ALA A 61 1.12 -6.35 4.56
C ALA A 61 2.30 -5.74 3.77
N VAL A 62 2.56 -4.44 3.96
CA VAL A 62 3.70 -3.74 3.36
C VAL A 62 5.03 -4.20 3.98
N ALA A 63 5.07 -4.41 5.30
CA ALA A 63 6.24 -4.88 6.02
C ALA A 63 6.63 -6.32 5.66
N GLU A 64 5.66 -7.18 5.32
CA GLU A 64 5.91 -8.56 4.88
C GLU A 64 6.79 -8.65 3.63
N VAL A 65 6.72 -7.64 2.76
CA VAL A 65 7.53 -7.53 1.55
C VAL A 65 8.74 -6.58 1.71
N GLY A 66 9.03 -6.16 2.94
CA GLY A 66 10.24 -5.43 3.29
C GLY A 66 10.18 -3.92 3.08
N TYR A 67 8.99 -3.33 3.04
CA TYR A 67 8.81 -1.88 2.96
C TYR A 67 8.17 -1.32 4.22
N GLU A 68 8.29 -0.01 4.41
CA GLU A 68 7.74 0.68 5.57
C GLU A 68 6.63 1.63 5.15
N LEU A 69 5.52 1.61 5.90
CA LEU A 69 4.44 2.57 5.77
C LEU A 69 4.77 3.77 6.67
N THR A 70 5.02 4.93 6.06
CA THR A 70 5.47 6.14 6.76
C THR A 70 4.33 7.11 7.09
N GLY A 71 3.12 6.86 6.56
CA GLY A 71 1.95 7.69 6.84
C GLY A 71 0.68 7.18 6.16
N ALA A 72 -0.47 7.59 6.70
CA ALA A 72 -1.78 7.47 6.06
C ALA A 72 -2.32 8.89 5.81
N LEU A 73 -2.77 9.15 4.60
CA LEU A 73 -3.38 10.40 4.15
C LEU A 73 -4.89 10.17 4.08
N SER A 74 -5.62 10.94 4.88
CA SER A 74 -7.09 10.92 4.99
C SER A 74 -7.76 11.83 3.97
#